data_AF-A0A957FMB5-F1
#
_entry.id   AF-A0A957FMB5-F1
#
_cell.length_a   1.000
_cell.length_b   1.000
_cell.length_c   1.000
_cell.angle_alpha   90.00
_cell.angle_beta   90.00
_cell.angle_gamma   90.00
#
_symmetry.space_group_name_H-M   'P 1'
#
loop_
_entity.id
_entity.type
_entity.pdbx_description
1 polymer ?
#
loop_
_entity_poly.entity_id
_entity_poly.type
_entity_poly.pdbx_seq_one_letter_code
_entity_poly.pdbx_strand_id
1 'polypeptide(L)'
;MKKILRIHLNQDETKKVVHFLDQEIEIHSIGCQGDNGLAERLISEYDGQVDAIALDGMPNMLELGTARVAHVVGEKLAQQATQTPVVNGRIIRAGLERWGVILADRAQPGIFAQKHILMVPGVCHNGLAQALARRSSSIRYADPVIYFALPQFPGVGSPMTLEQAAGPTLEQLKEAPFRRIKPQPGDPGTPRAAEPFQWADVLAGDIGAIRRYAPAELKHKTVVVECASEEDLQDLRQRGASILVTMMPSLNGDNLGNWSAAVIEAILVALRPNVNAPLTEDTYLDLMADIKWTPAVRYLQPADAGINKFAFVIHPLNISFIHKHQLFRWTRYLPDDLVERTAAYMPPIYLSRITGGQSPTTGQKIEGYLISLAATPRQMMQRGERFTYDRLNKSAKIAERLGARMMGLGA
;
A
#
# COMPACT_ATOMS: atom_id res chain seq x y z
N MET A 1 -2.10 35.64 -3.50
CA MET A 1 -2.04 34.48 -2.59
C MET A 1 -3.39 33.80 -2.60
N LYS A 2 -3.41 32.49 -2.88
CA LYS A 2 -4.63 31.67 -2.88
C LYS A 2 -4.93 31.14 -1.49
N LYS A 3 -6.20 30.96 -1.15
CA LYS A 3 -6.64 30.48 0.17
C LYS A 3 -7.44 29.19 0.03
N ILE A 4 -7.09 28.19 0.82
CA ILE A 4 -7.76 26.90 0.84
C ILE A 4 -8.19 26.60 2.27
N LEU A 5 -9.45 26.25 2.45
CA LEU A 5 -9.92 25.64 3.69
C LEU A 5 -9.83 24.13 3.58
N ARG A 6 -9.11 23.47 4.49
CA ARG A 6 -9.13 22.02 4.67
C ARG A 6 -9.96 21.69 5.89
N ILE A 7 -11.07 21.01 5.70
CA ILE A 7 -11.86 20.43 6.80
C ILE A 7 -11.46 18.97 6.94
N HIS A 8 -11.03 18.55 8.14
CA HIS A 8 -10.54 17.17 8.37
C HIS A 8 -11.09 16.57 9.65
N LEU A 9 -10.96 15.25 9.81
CA LEU A 9 -11.63 14.48 10.88
C LEU A 9 -10.99 14.60 12.28
N ASN A 10 -9.91 15.37 12.43
CA ASN A 10 -9.19 15.51 13.71
C ASN A 10 -9.68 16.75 14.47
N GLN A 11 -8.95 17.17 15.52
CA GLN A 11 -9.35 18.28 16.40
C GLN A 11 -8.49 19.53 16.20
N ASP A 12 -7.32 19.38 15.57
CA ASP A 12 -6.35 20.46 15.40
C ASP A 12 -6.82 21.53 14.42
N GLU A 13 -6.36 22.75 14.65
CA GLU A 13 -6.50 23.87 13.74
C GLU A 13 -5.11 24.43 13.45
N THR A 14 -4.76 24.57 12.17
CA THR A 14 -3.46 25.09 11.76
C THR A 14 -3.58 25.94 10.51
N LYS A 15 -2.67 26.92 10.35
CA LYS A 15 -2.48 27.66 9.11
C LYS A 15 -1.07 27.46 8.62
N LYS A 16 -0.91 27.12 7.34
CA LYS A 16 0.39 26.93 6.70
C LYS A 16 0.39 27.56 5.33
N VAL A 17 1.46 28.29 5.01
CA VAL A 17 1.74 28.75 3.66
C VAL A 17 2.63 27.71 2.99
N VAL A 18 2.25 27.31 1.78
CA VAL A 18 3.00 26.37 0.93
C VAL A 18 3.22 27.00 -0.44
N HIS A 19 4.21 26.49 -1.16
CA HIS A 19 4.51 26.92 -2.53
C HIS A 19 4.22 25.77 -3.50
N PHE A 20 3.40 26.02 -4.51
CA PHE A 20 3.10 25.03 -5.54
C PHE A 20 2.92 25.71 -6.89
N LEU A 21 3.57 25.18 -7.94
CA LEU A 21 3.60 25.78 -9.28
C LEU A 21 3.94 27.29 -9.25
N ASP A 22 4.98 27.64 -8.49
CA ASP A 22 5.45 29.02 -8.28
C ASP A 22 4.41 29.99 -7.68
N GLN A 23 3.37 29.46 -7.03
CA GLN A 23 2.36 30.25 -6.32
C GLN A 23 2.34 29.98 -4.82
N GLU A 24 2.14 31.05 -4.04
CA GLU A 24 1.87 30.98 -2.60
C GLU A 24 0.40 30.68 -2.33
N ILE A 25 0.20 29.63 -1.52
CA ILE A 25 -1.11 29.15 -1.11
C ILE A 25 -1.15 29.06 0.41
N GLU A 26 -2.13 29.71 1.03
CA GLU A 26 -2.44 29.55 2.44
C GLU A 26 -3.45 28.41 2.61
N ILE A 27 -3.07 27.38 3.37
CA ILE A 27 -3.95 26.27 3.75
C ILE A 27 -4.33 26.46 5.21
N HIS A 28 -5.60 26.74 5.46
CA HIS A 28 -6.20 26.76 6.78
C HIS A 28 -6.86 25.40 7.04
N SER A 29 -6.27 24.60 7.91
CA SER A 29 -6.81 23.30 8.32
C SER A 29 -7.63 23.45 9.59
N ILE A 30 -8.89 23.00 9.57
CA ILE A 30 -9.78 23.01 10.73
C ILE A 30 -10.35 21.59 10.94
N GLY A 31 -10.16 21.06 12.14
CA GLY A 31 -10.68 19.77 12.55
C GLY A 31 -12.17 19.80 12.88
N CYS A 32 -12.98 18.97 12.22
CA CYS A 32 -14.40 18.80 12.52
C CYS A 32 -14.67 17.66 13.52
N GLN A 33 -13.66 16.92 13.95
CA GLN A 33 -13.77 15.77 14.86
C GLN A 33 -14.73 14.66 14.39
N GLY A 34 -15.07 14.62 13.09
CA GLY A 34 -16.09 13.73 12.55
C GLY A 34 -17.54 14.16 12.83
N ASP A 35 -17.76 15.39 13.30
CA ASP A 35 -19.08 16.00 13.45
C ASP A 35 -19.51 16.64 12.12
N ASN A 36 -20.58 16.10 11.54
CA ASN A 36 -21.13 16.56 10.27
C ASN A 36 -21.70 17.98 10.36
N GLY A 37 -22.36 18.34 11.46
CA GLY A 37 -22.95 19.66 11.64
C GLY A 37 -21.90 20.75 11.87
N LEU A 38 -20.75 20.40 12.46
CA LEU A 38 -19.59 21.29 12.47
C LEU A 38 -19.01 21.46 11.06
N ALA A 39 -18.86 20.38 10.29
CA ALA A 39 -18.38 20.47 8.92
C ALA A 39 -19.32 21.33 8.04
N GLU A 40 -20.64 21.16 8.14
CA GLU A 40 -21.63 21.99 7.44
C GLU A 40 -21.47 23.47 7.78
N ARG A 41 -21.38 23.81 9.08
CA ARG A 41 -21.19 25.19 9.52
C ARG A 41 -19.90 25.81 8.98
N LEU A 42 -18.80 25.07 9.00
CA LEU A 42 -17.52 25.54 8.46
C LEU A 42 -17.60 25.77 6.94
N ILE A 43 -18.31 24.91 6.19
CA ILE A 43 -18.51 25.11 4.76
C ILE A 43 -19.30 26.40 4.53
N SER A 44 -20.42 26.59 5.22
CA SER A 44 -21.26 27.79 5.07
C SER A 44 -20.55 29.07 5.52
N GLU A 45 -19.75 29.01 6.58
CA GLU A 45 -18.99 30.15 7.09
C GLU A 45 -17.95 30.63 6.07
N TYR A 46 -17.23 29.70 5.44
CA TYR A 46 -16.14 30.03 4.51
C TYR A 46 -16.57 30.10 3.04
N ASP A 47 -17.85 29.86 2.72
CA ASP A 47 -18.37 29.98 1.36
C ASP A 47 -18.25 31.44 0.86
N GLY A 48 -17.52 31.65 -0.23
CA GLY A 48 -17.20 32.95 -0.81
C GLY A 48 -15.95 33.60 -0.20
N GLN A 49 -15.32 33.00 0.82
CA GLN A 49 -14.15 33.56 1.51
C GLN A 49 -12.81 32.92 1.12
N VAL A 50 -12.84 31.72 0.53
CA VAL A 50 -11.67 30.95 0.11
C VAL A 50 -11.80 30.53 -1.34
N ASP A 51 -10.68 30.18 -2.00
CA ASP A 51 -10.68 29.77 -3.40
C ASP A 51 -11.18 28.33 -3.60
N ALA A 52 -11.02 27.47 -2.59
CA ALA A 52 -11.51 26.09 -2.58
C ALA A 52 -11.64 25.51 -1.16
N ILE A 53 -12.55 24.56 -0.98
CA ILE A 53 -12.74 23.80 0.26
C ILE A 53 -12.39 22.32 0.02
N ALA A 54 -11.43 21.79 0.76
CA ALA A 54 -11.02 20.39 0.76
C ALA A 54 -11.68 19.62 1.91
N LEU A 55 -12.50 18.63 1.57
CA LEU A 55 -13.10 17.68 2.50
C LEU A 55 -12.18 16.46 2.68
N ASP A 56 -11.25 16.55 3.62
CA ASP A 56 -10.23 15.52 3.86
C ASP A 56 -10.79 14.37 4.70
N GLY A 57 -10.94 13.21 4.07
CA GLY A 57 -11.47 12.01 4.70
C GLY A 57 -12.99 11.93 4.74
N MET A 58 -13.66 12.79 3.98
CA MET A 58 -15.11 12.83 3.86
C MET A 58 -15.53 12.60 2.40
N PRO A 59 -15.42 11.35 1.90
CA PRO A 59 -15.77 11.05 0.52
C PRO A 59 -17.27 11.25 0.28
N ASN A 60 -17.63 11.72 -0.92
CA ASN A 60 -19.02 11.75 -1.41
C ASN A 60 -19.42 10.48 -2.17
N MET A 61 -18.44 9.64 -2.54
CA MET A 61 -18.63 8.38 -3.23
C MET A 61 -17.69 7.36 -2.62
N LEU A 62 -18.22 6.21 -2.27
CA LEU A 62 -17.44 5.04 -1.87
C LEU A 62 -17.25 4.16 -3.09
N GLU A 63 -16.04 3.65 -3.27
CA GLU A 63 -15.70 2.80 -4.39
C GLU A 63 -14.86 1.62 -3.93
N LEU A 64 -15.17 0.42 -4.41
CA LEU A 64 -14.43 -0.80 -4.10
C LEU A 64 -14.55 -1.77 -5.26
N GLY A 65 -13.43 -2.01 -5.97
CA GLY A 65 -13.46 -2.79 -7.20
C GLY A 65 -14.32 -2.09 -8.26
N THR A 66 -15.34 -2.77 -8.78
CA THR A 66 -16.29 -2.20 -9.74
C THR A 66 -17.51 -1.56 -9.08
N ALA A 67 -17.74 -1.81 -7.79
CA ALA A 67 -18.89 -1.27 -7.05
C ALA A 67 -18.66 0.20 -6.68
N ARG A 68 -19.74 0.99 -6.75
CA ARG A 68 -19.76 2.41 -6.38
C ARG A 68 -21.08 2.74 -5.71
N VAL A 69 -21.04 3.45 -4.58
CA VAL A 69 -22.23 3.90 -3.85
C VAL A 69 -22.00 5.32 -3.34
N ALA A 70 -22.97 6.21 -3.55
CA ALA A 70 -22.91 7.57 -3.01
C ALA A 70 -22.91 7.53 -1.47
N HIS A 71 -22.02 8.30 -0.86
CA HIS A 71 -22.03 8.47 0.59
C HIS A 71 -22.98 9.60 0.96
N VAL A 72 -24.08 9.27 1.64
CA VAL A 72 -25.23 10.16 1.84
C VAL A 72 -24.84 11.49 2.48
N VAL A 73 -24.00 11.44 3.52
CA VAL A 73 -23.54 12.66 4.21
C VAL A 73 -22.52 13.43 3.37
N GLY A 74 -21.63 12.73 2.67
CA GLY A 74 -20.56 13.38 1.89
C GLY A 74 -21.10 14.11 0.67
N GLU A 75 -22.15 13.56 0.04
CA GLU A 75 -22.87 14.21 -1.05
C GLU A 75 -23.56 15.49 -0.57
N LYS A 76 -24.22 15.45 0.60
CA LYS A 76 -24.84 16.65 1.20
C LYS A 76 -23.81 17.73 1.50
N LEU A 77 -22.69 17.38 2.15
CA LEU A 77 -21.62 18.33 2.46
C LEU A 77 -21.08 19.03 1.20
N ALA A 78 -20.87 18.27 0.12
CA ALA A 78 -20.37 18.83 -1.14
C ALA A 78 -21.35 19.85 -1.79
N GLN A 79 -22.64 19.76 -1.49
CA GLN A 79 -23.69 20.63 -2.02
C GLN A 79 -23.98 21.87 -1.14
N GLN A 80 -23.36 21.99 0.04
CA GLN A 80 -23.64 23.09 0.97
C GLN A 80 -23.07 24.44 0.53
N ALA A 81 -21.98 24.44 -0.25
CA ALA A 81 -21.40 25.68 -0.78
C ALA A 81 -22.04 26.03 -2.13
N THR A 82 -22.27 27.32 -2.34
CA THR A 82 -22.87 27.87 -3.57
C THR A 82 -21.86 28.61 -4.42
N GLN A 83 -20.85 29.23 -3.80
CA GLN A 83 -19.85 30.05 -4.49
C GLN A 83 -18.50 29.33 -4.60
N THR A 84 -18.13 28.62 -3.54
CA THR A 84 -16.80 28.02 -3.40
C THR A 84 -16.82 26.57 -3.86
N PRO A 85 -15.88 26.14 -4.70
CA PRO A 85 -15.79 24.74 -5.07
C PRO A 85 -15.40 23.87 -3.86
N VAL A 86 -16.16 22.81 -3.63
CA VAL A 86 -15.92 21.81 -2.57
C VAL A 86 -15.46 20.50 -3.21
N VAL A 87 -14.30 20.00 -2.78
CA VAL A 87 -13.62 18.82 -3.35
C VAL A 87 -13.18 17.84 -2.28
N ASN A 88 -12.85 16.59 -2.64
CA ASN A 88 -12.56 15.51 -1.67
C ASN A 88 -11.46 14.50 -2.10
N GLY A 89 -10.74 14.83 -3.17
CA GLY A 89 -9.63 14.09 -3.74
C GLY A 89 -10.02 12.99 -4.73
N ARG A 90 -11.31 12.65 -4.86
CA ARG A 90 -11.74 11.45 -5.60
C ARG A 90 -11.22 11.43 -7.04
N ILE A 91 -11.32 12.55 -7.76
CA ILE A 91 -11.05 12.60 -9.20
C ILE A 91 -9.56 12.37 -9.48
N ILE A 92 -8.68 13.02 -8.72
CA ILE A 92 -7.24 12.92 -8.95
C ILE A 92 -6.60 11.68 -8.30
N ARG A 93 -7.17 11.18 -7.18
CA ARG A 93 -6.56 10.11 -6.36
C ARG A 93 -6.23 8.88 -7.20
N ALA A 94 -7.21 8.35 -7.93
CA ALA A 94 -7.02 7.13 -8.69
C ALA A 94 -5.96 7.28 -9.79
N GLY A 95 -5.88 8.46 -10.42
CA GLY A 95 -4.86 8.80 -11.41
C GLY A 95 -3.46 8.80 -10.80
N LEU A 96 -3.27 9.60 -9.75
CA LEU A 96 -1.99 9.75 -9.06
C LEU A 96 -1.52 8.43 -8.43
N GLU A 97 -2.40 7.65 -7.80
CA GLU A 97 -2.03 6.33 -7.27
C GLU A 97 -1.53 5.39 -8.38
N ARG A 98 -2.21 5.35 -9.54
CA ARG A 98 -1.79 4.52 -10.67
C ARG A 98 -0.42 4.92 -11.19
N TRP A 99 -0.21 6.21 -11.42
CA TRP A 99 1.07 6.74 -11.89
C TRP A 99 2.17 6.59 -10.83
N GLY A 100 1.85 6.80 -9.56
CA GLY A 100 2.78 6.68 -8.45
C GLY A 100 3.30 5.26 -8.29
N VAL A 101 2.46 4.24 -8.39
CA VAL A 101 2.94 2.86 -8.39
C VAL A 101 3.87 2.58 -9.58
N ILE A 102 3.60 3.15 -10.76
CA ILE A 102 4.46 3.00 -11.94
C ILE A 102 5.82 3.64 -11.70
N LEU A 103 5.83 4.89 -11.23
CA LEU A 103 7.05 5.67 -10.98
C LEU A 103 7.88 5.11 -9.83
N ALA A 104 7.25 4.66 -8.74
CA ALA A 104 7.94 4.07 -7.59
C ALA A 104 8.67 2.78 -7.97
N ASP A 105 8.05 1.94 -8.81
CA ASP A 105 8.72 0.73 -9.29
C ASP A 105 9.82 1.01 -10.32
N ARG A 106 9.69 2.06 -11.15
CA ARG A 106 10.79 2.51 -12.01
C ARG A 106 11.99 3.00 -11.19
N ALA A 107 11.72 3.77 -10.14
CA ALA A 107 12.74 4.29 -9.24
C ALA A 107 13.39 3.17 -8.40
N GLN A 108 12.59 2.18 -7.99
CA GLN A 108 13.06 1.02 -7.22
C GLN A 108 12.55 -0.29 -7.85
N PRO A 109 13.25 -0.82 -8.88
CA PRO A 109 12.84 -2.04 -9.55
C PRO A 109 12.70 -3.21 -8.57
N GLY A 110 11.56 -3.90 -8.65
CA GLY A 110 11.24 -5.06 -7.81
C GLY A 110 10.60 -4.71 -6.46
N ILE A 111 10.35 -3.44 -6.16
CA ILE A 111 9.69 -3.03 -4.90
C ILE A 111 8.32 -3.71 -4.71
N PHE A 112 7.58 -3.96 -5.80
CA PHE A 112 6.27 -4.62 -5.78
C PHE A 112 6.24 -6.02 -6.43
N ALA A 113 7.35 -6.47 -7.02
CA ALA A 113 7.37 -7.71 -7.80
C ALA A 113 7.12 -8.95 -6.93
N GLN A 114 6.12 -9.75 -7.31
CA GLN A 114 5.69 -10.98 -6.62
C GLN A 114 5.35 -10.80 -5.12
N LYS A 115 5.18 -9.56 -4.66
CA LYS A 115 4.88 -9.26 -3.25
C LYS A 115 3.47 -9.71 -2.90
N HIS A 116 3.26 -10.17 -1.69
CA HIS A 116 1.93 -10.28 -1.13
C HIS A 116 1.45 -8.90 -0.70
N ILE A 117 0.33 -8.46 -1.26
CA ILE A 117 -0.20 -7.11 -1.09
C ILE A 117 -1.52 -7.20 -0.33
N LEU A 118 -1.63 -6.47 0.78
CA LEU A 118 -2.88 -6.30 1.50
C LEU A 118 -3.34 -4.84 1.39
N MET A 119 -4.53 -4.63 0.86
CA MET A 119 -5.22 -3.35 0.88
C MET A 119 -5.82 -3.10 2.27
N VAL A 120 -5.55 -1.95 2.90
CA VAL A 120 -5.88 -1.62 4.29
C VAL A 120 -6.41 -0.19 4.40
N PRO A 121 -7.73 0.03 4.24
CA PRO A 121 -8.67 -0.77 3.45
C PRO A 121 -8.46 -0.53 1.94
N GLY A 122 -9.19 -1.26 1.09
CA GLY A 122 -9.24 -1.02 -0.36
C GLY A 122 -10.30 0.01 -0.77
N VAL A 123 -11.33 0.24 0.06
CA VAL A 123 -12.35 1.28 -0.18
C VAL A 123 -11.67 2.62 -0.48
N CYS A 124 -12.09 3.26 -1.57
CA CYS A 124 -11.57 4.52 -2.12
C CYS A 124 -10.13 4.48 -2.69
N HIS A 125 -9.44 3.34 -2.68
CA HIS A 125 -8.07 3.16 -3.20
C HIS A 125 -8.02 2.27 -4.46
N ASN A 126 -9.00 2.44 -5.35
CA ASN A 126 -9.12 1.65 -6.57
C ASN A 126 -7.92 1.82 -7.51
N GLY A 127 -7.37 3.04 -7.62
CA GLY A 127 -6.21 3.30 -8.47
C GLY A 127 -4.98 2.55 -7.98
N LEU A 128 -4.74 2.60 -6.67
CA LEU A 128 -3.65 1.90 -5.99
C LEU A 128 -3.79 0.39 -6.16
N ALA A 129 -4.97 -0.17 -5.87
CA ALA A 129 -5.22 -1.61 -5.98
C ALA A 129 -5.02 -2.12 -7.42
N GLN A 130 -5.57 -1.42 -8.42
CA GLN A 130 -5.43 -1.79 -9.83
C GLN A 130 -3.97 -1.77 -10.30
N ALA A 131 -3.21 -0.75 -9.91
CA ALA A 131 -1.81 -0.65 -10.32
C ALA A 131 -0.92 -1.70 -9.64
N LEU A 132 -1.15 -1.98 -8.36
CA LEU A 132 -0.43 -3.01 -7.62
C LEU A 132 -0.75 -4.43 -8.14
N ALA A 133 -2.02 -4.70 -8.50
CA ALA A 133 -2.44 -5.99 -9.07
C ALA A 133 -1.77 -6.31 -10.42
N ARG A 134 -1.27 -5.31 -11.15
CA ARG A 134 -0.47 -5.52 -12.38
C ARG A 134 0.98 -5.96 -12.10
N ARG A 135 1.48 -5.75 -10.88
CA ARG A 135 2.86 -6.07 -10.47
C ARG A 135 2.97 -7.30 -9.57
N SER A 136 1.84 -7.73 -8.99
CA SER A 136 1.75 -8.98 -8.24
C SER A 136 0.39 -9.64 -8.41
N SER A 137 0.40 -10.97 -8.56
CA SER A 137 -0.81 -11.80 -8.58
C SER A 137 -1.43 -12.02 -7.20
N SER A 138 -0.77 -11.60 -6.12
CA SER A 138 -1.16 -11.90 -4.74
C SER A 138 -1.65 -10.64 -4.03
N ILE A 139 -2.88 -10.22 -4.32
CA ILE A 139 -3.54 -9.10 -3.65
C ILE A 139 -4.72 -9.60 -2.80
N ARG A 140 -4.88 -9.02 -1.61
CA ARG A 140 -6.02 -9.23 -0.71
C ARG A 140 -6.53 -7.90 -0.15
N TYR A 141 -7.74 -7.91 0.39
CA TYR A 141 -8.46 -6.76 0.90
C TYR A 141 -8.80 -6.98 2.38
N ALA A 142 -8.31 -6.10 3.24
CA ALA A 142 -8.60 -6.13 4.67
C ALA A 142 -9.96 -5.49 5.01
N ASP A 143 -10.71 -4.99 4.04
CA ASP A 143 -12.00 -4.32 4.22
C ASP A 143 -12.96 -5.12 5.13
N PRO A 144 -13.16 -6.44 4.96
CA PRO A 144 -14.05 -7.19 5.85
C PRO A 144 -13.52 -7.29 7.29
N VAL A 145 -12.20 -7.35 7.45
CA VAL A 145 -11.53 -7.37 8.75
C VAL A 145 -11.66 -6.01 9.41
N ILE A 146 -11.37 -4.92 8.70
CA ILE A 146 -11.41 -3.55 9.22
C ILE A 146 -12.83 -3.15 9.62
N TYR A 147 -13.79 -3.26 8.70
CA TYR A 147 -15.13 -2.68 8.87
C TYR A 147 -16.11 -3.56 9.64
N PHE A 148 -15.90 -4.88 9.66
CA PHE A 148 -16.85 -5.85 10.25
C PHE A 148 -16.20 -6.80 11.25
N ALA A 149 -14.91 -6.64 11.55
CA ALA A 149 -14.17 -7.49 12.48
C ALA A 149 -14.26 -8.99 12.15
N LEU A 150 -14.39 -9.34 10.87
CA LEU A 150 -14.50 -10.75 10.48
C LEU A 150 -13.20 -11.50 10.82
N PRO A 151 -13.30 -12.72 11.36
CA PRO A 151 -12.14 -13.58 11.59
C PRO A 151 -11.50 -14.00 10.26
N GLN A 152 -10.25 -14.44 10.32
CA GLN A 152 -9.58 -14.99 9.15
C GLN A 152 -10.22 -16.32 8.74
N PHE A 153 -10.76 -16.36 7.52
CA PHE A 153 -11.19 -17.59 6.86
C PHE A 153 -10.63 -17.68 5.43
N PRO A 154 -10.36 -18.88 4.89
CA PRO A 154 -9.91 -19.05 3.52
C PRO A 154 -10.82 -18.35 2.52
N GLY A 155 -10.24 -17.53 1.65
CA GLY A 155 -10.97 -16.78 0.64
C GLY A 155 -11.42 -15.38 1.07
N VAL A 156 -11.56 -15.09 2.37
CA VAL A 156 -11.96 -13.74 2.85
C VAL A 156 -10.95 -12.70 2.38
N GLY A 157 -11.45 -11.64 1.74
CA GLY A 157 -10.63 -10.56 1.20
C GLY A 157 -9.86 -10.94 -0.07
N SER A 158 -10.11 -12.10 -0.68
CA SER A 158 -9.55 -12.43 -1.99
C SER A 158 -10.20 -11.60 -3.11
N PRO A 159 -9.55 -11.46 -4.28
CA PRO A 159 -10.13 -10.76 -5.42
C PRO A 159 -11.49 -11.35 -5.85
N MET A 160 -11.62 -12.68 -5.83
CA MET A 160 -12.87 -13.36 -6.16
C MET A 160 -14.00 -13.03 -5.17
N THR A 161 -13.71 -13.02 -3.86
CA THR A 161 -14.71 -12.63 -2.87
C THR A 161 -15.02 -11.14 -2.88
N LEU A 162 -14.09 -10.30 -3.37
CA LEU A 162 -14.31 -8.87 -3.47
C LEU A 162 -15.48 -8.55 -4.40
N GLU A 163 -15.53 -9.17 -5.58
CA GLU A 163 -16.61 -8.92 -6.55
C GLU A 163 -18.00 -9.16 -5.95
N GLN A 164 -18.12 -10.18 -5.09
CA GLN A 164 -19.38 -10.52 -4.41
C GLN A 164 -19.66 -9.64 -3.19
N ALA A 165 -18.62 -9.28 -2.44
CA ALA A 165 -18.76 -8.55 -1.17
C ALA A 165 -18.72 -7.03 -1.31
N ALA A 166 -18.22 -6.48 -2.43
CA ALA A 166 -17.98 -5.06 -2.59
C ALA A 166 -19.28 -4.25 -2.49
N GLY A 167 -20.30 -4.59 -3.29
CA GLY A 167 -21.61 -3.93 -3.24
C GLY A 167 -22.22 -3.93 -1.83
N PRO A 168 -22.42 -5.10 -1.18
CA PRO A 168 -22.92 -5.18 0.19
C PRO A 168 -22.07 -4.40 1.21
N THR A 169 -20.75 -4.40 1.07
CA THR A 169 -19.85 -3.62 1.95
C THR A 169 -20.11 -2.13 1.81
N LEU A 170 -20.19 -1.62 0.57
CA LEU A 170 -20.44 -0.21 0.31
C LEU A 170 -21.84 0.22 0.77
N GLU A 171 -22.86 -0.62 0.57
CA GLU A 171 -24.23 -0.34 1.04
C GLU A 171 -24.29 -0.19 2.57
N GLN A 172 -23.55 -1.00 3.33
CA GLN A 172 -23.47 -0.85 4.78
C GLN A 172 -22.68 0.39 5.22
N LEU A 173 -21.79 0.90 4.38
CA LEU A 173 -20.94 2.05 4.67
C LEU A 173 -21.52 3.38 4.17
N LYS A 174 -22.58 3.38 3.36
CA LYS A 174 -23.10 4.58 2.68
C LYS A 174 -23.60 5.69 3.62
N GLU A 175 -23.93 5.35 4.87
CA GLU A 175 -24.32 6.28 5.94
C GLU A 175 -23.39 6.19 7.16
N ALA A 176 -22.27 5.46 7.03
CA ALA A 176 -21.36 5.28 8.14
C ALA A 176 -20.69 6.61 8.53
N PRO A 177 -20.42 6.86 9.82
CA PRO A 177 -19.62 8.02 10.22
C PRO A 177 -18.27 8.03 9.50
N PHE A 178 -17.77 9.20 9.10
CA PHE A 178 -16.52 9.30 8.33
C PHE A 178 -15.32 8.66 9.02
N ARG A 179 -15.24 8.72 10.36
CA ARG A 179 -14.20 8.05 11.15
C ARG A 179 -14.26 6.52 11.09
N ARG A 180 -15.38 5.93 10.65
CA ARG A 180 -15.48 4.50 10.33
C ARG A 180 -14.91 4.22 8.94
N ILE A 181 -15.18 5.07 7.95
CA ILE A 181 -14.71 4.92 6.56
C ILE A 181 -13.21 5.19 6.45
N LYS A 182 -12.74 6.27 7.09
CA LYS A 182 -11.33 6.67 7.23
C LYS A 182 -10.90 6.64 8.71
N PRO A 183 -10.55 5.45 9.23
CA PRO A 183 -10.05 5.29 10.59
C PRO A 183 -8.85 6.20 10.85
N GLN A 184 -8.80 6.86 12.01
CA GLN A 184 -7.62 7.62 12.44
C GLN A 184 -6.61 6.68 13.12
N PRO A 185 -5.34 7.07 13.31
CA PRO A 185 -4.43 6.34 14.20
C PRO A 185 -5.01 6.16 15.61
N GLY A 186 -4.43 5.23 16.38
CA GLY A 186 -4.79 4.98 17.78
C GLY A 186 -5.28 3.55 18.05
N ASP A 187 -5.77 3.30 19.25
CA ASP A 187 -6.22 1.98 19.67
C ASP A 187 -7.47 1.54 18.88
N PRO A 188 -7.52 0.31 18.34
CA PRO A 188 -8.68 -0.19 17.62
C PRO A 188 -9.92 -0.43 18.50
N GLY A 189 -9.77 -0.49 19.83
CA GLY A 189 -10.78 -0.87 20.81
C GLY A 189 -11.12 -2.36 20.75
N THR A 190 -11.51 -2.84 19.57
CA THR A 190 -11.66 -4.25 19.24
C THR A 190 -10.50 -4.68 18.33
N PRO A 191 -9.63 -5.60 18.77
CA PRO A 191 -8.55 -6.13 17.95
C PRO A 191 -9.04 -6.70 16.61
N ARG A 192 -8.16 -6.70 15.61
CA ARG A 192 -8.41 -7.32 14.31
C ARG A 192 -7.48 -8.51 14.10
N ALA A 193 -7.91 -9.44 13.25
CA ALA A 193 -7.09 -10.57 12.83
C ALA A 193 -5.73 -10.07 12.33
N ALA A 194 -4.64 -10.55 12.94
CA ALA A 194 -3.28 -10.12 12.63
C ALA A 194 -2.72 -10.83 11.39
N GLU A 195 -3.26 -12.00 11.07
CA GLU A 195 -2.77 -12.92 10.06
C GLU A 195 -2.78 -12.34 8.64
N PRO A 196 -3.80 -11.57 8.20
CA PRO A 196 -3.74 -10.87 6.92
C PRO A 196 -2.54 -9.92 6.83
N PHE A 197 -2.28 -9.17 7.90
CA PHE A 197 -1.15 -8.24 7.96
C PHE A 197 0.18 -8.99 7.95
N GLN A 198 0.28 -10.10 8.68
CA GLN A 198 1.49 -10.94 8.71
C GLN A 198 1.78 -11.58 7.35
N TRP A 199 0.75 -12.04 6.63
CA TRP A 199 0.86 -12.62 5.29
C TRP A 199 1.43 -11.65 4.25
N ALA A 200 1.17 -10.36 4.41
CA ALA A 200 1.53 -9.32 3.46
C ALA A 200 3.00 -8.87 3.58
N ASP A 201 3.64 -8.65 2.43
CA ASP A 201 4.92 -7.94 2.34
C ASP A 201 4.68 -6.43 2.15
N VAL A 202 3.55 -6.06 1.54
CA VAL A 202 3.14 -4.69 1.26
C VAL A 202 1.78 -4.41 1.90
N LEU A 203 1.69 -3.36 2.73
CA LEU A 203 0.44 -2.81 3.24
C LEU A 203 0.11 -1.54 2.46
N ALA A 204 -1.03 -1.50 1.78
CA ALA A 204 -1.39 -0.42 0.88
C ALA A 204 -2.76 0.16 1.20
N GLY A 205 -2.92 1.49 1.25
CA GLY A 205 -4.23 2.12 1.50
C GLY A 205 -4.13 3.33 2.41
N ASP A 206 -4.88 3.32 3.50
CA ASP A 206 -4.98 4.45 4.44
C ASP A 206 -4.03 4.27 5.63
N ILE A 207 -3.22 5.30 5.89
CA ILE A 207 -2.21 5.27 6.97
C ILE A 207 -2.84 5.16 8.35
N GLY A 208 -4.01 5.77 8.57
CA GLY A 208 -4.72 5.73 9.85
C GLY A 208 -5.24 4.33 10.14
N ALA A 209 -5.82 3.66 9.15
CA ALA A 209 -6.23 2.26 9.26
C ALA A 209 -5.04 1.32 9.51
N ILE A 210 -3.91 1.52 8.81
CA ILE A 210 -2.69 0.73 9.05
C ILE A 210 -2.19 0.92 10.48
N ARG A 211 -2.04 2.17 10.94
CA ARG A 211 -1.54 2.46 12.30
C ARG A 211 -2.48 1.98 13.41
N ARG A 212 -3.79 1.93 13.14
CA ARG A 212 -4.82 1.47 14.08
C ARG A 212 -4.93 -0.05 14.16
N TYR A 213 -4.91 -0.76 13.03
CA TYR A 213 -5.27 -2.18 12.99
C TYR A 213 -4.11 -3.13 12.73
N ALA A 214 -3.00 -2.65 12.15
CA ALA A 214 -1.86 -3.52 11.92
C ALA A 214 -1.17 -3.88 13.24
N PRO A 215 -0.54 -5.07 13.33
CA PRO A 215 0.24 -5.47 14.50
C PRO A 215 1.35 -4.47 14.85
N ALA A 216 1.81 -4.52 16.11
CA ALA A 216 2.90 -3.66 16.58
C ALA A 216 4.23 -3.89 15.82
N GLU A 217 4.47 -5.11 15.32
CA GLU A 217 5.66 -5.41 14.51
C GLU A 217 5.33 -5.43 13.01
N LEU A 218 5.98 -4.54 12.26
CA LEU A 218 5.88 -4.40 10.81
C LEU A 218 7.21 -4.68 10.11
N LYS A 219 8.09 -5.47 10.74
CA LYS A 219 9.43 -5.82 10.22
C LYS A 219 9.37 -6.27 8.76
N HIS A 220 10.25 -5.68 7.95
CA HIS A 220 10.41 -6.00 6.52
C HIS A 220 9.23 -5.65 5.61
N LYS A 221 8.22 -4.94 6.12
CA LYS A 221 7.06 -4.53 5.33
C LYS A 221 7.33 -3.22 4.59
N THR A 222 6.75 -3.11 3.41
CA THR A 222 6.61 -1.86 2.68
C THR A 222 5.22 -1.30 2.93
N VAL A 223 5.12 -0.03 3.29
CA VAL A 223 3.85 0.69 3.48
C VAL A 223 3.65 1.65 2.31
N VAL A 224 2.48 1.61 1.70
CA VAL A 224 2.16 2.37 0.49
C VAL A 224 0.86 3.12 0.70
N VAL A 225 0.93 4.45 0.83
CA VAL A 225 -0.22 5.26 1.25
C VAL A 225 -0.37 6.51 0.39
N GLU A 226 -1.53 7.14 0.47
CA GLU A 226 -1.80 8.41 -0.20
C GLU A 226 -0.79 9.49 0.25
N CYS A 227 -0.74 9.76 1.55
CA CYS A 227 0.17 10.72 2.17
C CYS A 227 0.57 10.24 3.57
N ALA A 228 1.64 10.81 4.12
CA ALA A 228 2.08 10.53 5.48
C ALA A 228 2.69 11.78 6.15
N SER A 229 2.43 11.93 7.44
CA SER A 229 3.07 12.94 8.30
C SER A 229 4.39 12.43 8.87
N GLU A 230 5.16 13.32 9.50
CA GLU A 230 6.37 12.93 10.24
C GLU A 230 6.06 12.02 11.43
N GLU A 231 4.89 12.17 12.05
CA GLU A 231 4.43 11.28 13.13
C GLU A 231 4.20 9.86 12.60
N ASP A 232 3.58 9.74 11.41
CA ASP A 232 3.38 8.45 10.76
C ASP A 232 4.72 7.77 10.44
N LEU A 233 5.71 8.55 9.99
CA LEU A 233 7.07 8.03 9.75
C LEU A 233 7.70 7.48 11.02
N GLN A 234 7.58 8.21 12.13
CA GLN A 234 8.16 7.81 13.41
C GLN A 234 7.51 6.53 13.93
N ASP A 235 6.18 6.44 13.88
CA ASP A 235 5.43 5.24 14.25
C ASP A 235 5.86 4.03 13.41
N LEU A 236 5.85 4.15 12.08
CA LEU A 236 6.23 3.05 11.18
C LEU A 236 7.68 2.62 11.37
N ARG A 237 8.60 3.58 11.60
CA ARG A 237 10.00 3.30 11.90
C ARG A 237 10.15 2.51 13.20
N GLN A 238 9.44 2.92 14.26
CA GLN A 238 9.46 2.24 15.55
C GLN A 238 8.92 0.81 15.45
N ARG A 239 7.87 0.60 14.63
CA ARG A 239 7.30 -0.73 14.35
C ARG A 239 8.19 -1.60 13.44
N GLY A 240 9.28 -1.05 12.89
CA GLY A 240 10.23 -1.79 12.08
C GLY A 240 9.87 -1.93 10.60
N ALA A 241 8.90 -1.15 10.09
CA ALA A 241 8.63 -1.09 8.65
C ALA A 241 9.91 -0.67 7.90
N SER A 242 10.16 -1.25 6.73
CA SER A 242 11.40 -1.03 5.97
C SER A 242 11.30 0.15 5.02
N ILE A 243 10.18 0.25 4.29
CA ILE A 243 9.98 1.27 3.26
C ILE A 243 8.60 1.91 3.43
N LEU A 244 8.53 3.23 3.30
CA LEU A 244 7.30 3.98 3.12
C LEU A 244 7.28 4.59 1.71
N VAL A 245 6.16 4.46 1.02
CA VAL A 245 5.91 5.09 -0.28
C VAL A 245 4.67 5.97 -0.15
N THR A 246 4.79 7.26 -0.49
CA THR A 246 3.65 8.18 -0.58
C THR A 246 3.31 8.52 -2.03
N MET A 247 2.00 8.54 -2.32
CA MET A 247 1.46 8.67 -3.68
C MET A 247 1.07 10.09 -4.05
N MET A 248 0.91 11.00 -3.10
CA MET A 248 0.62 12.39 -3.40
C MET A 248 1.91 13.22 -3.58
N PRO A 249 1.87 14.30 -4.37
CA PRO A 249 2.98 15.23 -4.46
C PRO A 249 3.30 15.87 -3.12
N SER A 250 4.58 16.10 -2.89
CA SER A 250 5.01 17.01 -1.84
C SER A 250 4.82 18.44 -2.31
N LEU A 251 4.32 19.28 -1.42
CA LEU A 251 4.21 20.72 -1.65
C LEU A 251 5.47 21.48 -1.20
N ASN A 252 6.46 20.78 -0.65
CA ASN A 252 7.69 21.37 -0.10
C ASN A 252 8.94 20.70 -0.70
N GLY A 253 9.11 20.76 -2.02
CA GLY A 253 10.26 20.18 -2.73
C GLY A 253 10.24 18.64 -2.78
N ASP A 254 11.41 17.99 -2.76
CA ASP A 254 11.56 16.53 -2.94
C ASP A 254 11.18 15.69 -1.69
N ASN A 255 10.38 16.26 -0.80
CA ASN A 255 9.99 15.65 0.47
C ASN A 255 8.87 14.62 0.30
N LEU A 256 8.43 14.04 1.41
CA LEU A 256 7.25 13.17 1.41
C LEU A 256 6.00 13.97 1.00
N GLY A 257 5.11 13.32 0.24
CA GLY A 257 3.72 13.74 0.13
C GLY A 257 3.06 13.66 1.50
N ASN A 258 2.84 14.82 2.12
CA ASN A 258 2.23 14.97 3.45
C ASN A 258 0.83 15.61 3.41
N TRP A 259 0.30 15.85 2.21
CA TRP A 259 -1.03 16.38 1.98
C TRP A 259 -1.89 15.36 1.23
N SER A 260 -3.15 15.24 1.64
CA SER A 260 -4.11 14.33 1.03
C SER A 260 -4.50 14.78 -0.38
N ALA A 261 -5.02 13.84 -1.16
CA ALA A 261 -5.59 14.08 -2.47
C ALA A 261 -6.66 15.18 -2.44
N ALA A 262 -7.42 15.33 -1.34
CA ALA A 262 -8.40 16.40 -1.19
C ALA A 262 -7.74 17.80 -1.20
N VAL A 263 -6.60 17.94 -0.50
CA VAL A 263 -5.85 19.20 -0.49
C VAL A 263 -5.18 19.45 -1.84
N ILE A 264 -4.55 18.43 -2.43
CA ILE A 264 -3.92 18.56 -3.74
C ILE A 264 -4.98 18.95 -4.80
N GLU A 265 -6.15 18.32 -4.77
CA GLU A 265 -7.26 18.67 -5.67
C GLU A 265 -7.70 20.12 -5.45
N ALA A 266 -7.88 20.56 -4.21
CA ALA A 266 -8.26 21.94 -3.91
C ALA A 266 -7.23 22.97 -4.38
N ILE A 267 -5.94 22.63 -4.31
CA ILE A 267 -4.87 23.47 -4.88
C ILE A 267 -5.03 23.58 -6.39
N LEU A 268 -5.18 22.46 -7.09
CA LEU A 268 -5.36 22.47 -8.54
C LEU A 268 -6.60 23.27 -8.95
N VAL A 269 -7.69 23.14 -8.20
CA VAL A 269 -8.91 23.92 -8.41
C VAL A 269 -8.69 25.41 -8.14
N ALA A 270 -7.97 25.78 -7.10
CA ALA A 270 -7.69 27.19 -6.79
C ALA A 270 -6.74 27.84 -7.82
N LEU A 271 -5.83 27.03 -8.40
CA LEU A 271 -4.85 27.45 -9.40
C LEU A 271 -5.34 27.36 -10.84
N ARG A 272 -6.57 26.86 -11.08
CA ARG A 272 -7.08 26.66 -12.44
C ARG A 272 -7.08 27.98 -13.24
N PRO A 273 -6.60 27.98 -14.50
CA PRO A 273 -6.57 29.21 -15.31
C PRO A 273 -7.96 29.83 -15.52
N ASN A 274 -8.97 28.99 -15.73
CA ASN A 274 -10.36 29.42 -15.85
C ASN A 274 -11.17 28.97 -14.64
N VAL A 275 -11.53 29.91 -13.77
CA VAL A 275 -12.28 29.67 -12.53
C VAL A 275 -13.67 29.06 -12.80
N ASN A 276 -14.24 29.25 -13.99
CA ASN A 276 -15.54 28.70 -14.35
C ASN A 276 -15.45 27.36 -15.10
N ALA A 277 -14.24 26.84 -15.32
CA ALA A 277 -14.07 25.53 -15.97
C ALA A 277 -14.72 24.44 -15.11
N PRO A 278 -15.48 23.52 -15.73
CA PRO A 278 -16.11 22.43 -15.00
C PRO A 278 -15.03 21.49 -14.43
N LEU A 279 -15.27 20.94 -13.23
CA LEU A 279 -14.35 20.03 -12.57
C LEU A 279 -14.53 18.59 -13.09
N THR A 280 -14.15 18.37 -14.36
CA THR A 280 -14.19 17.07 -15.04
C THR A 280 -12.82 16.40 -15.01
N GLU A 281 -12.76 15.09 -15.32
CA GLU A 281 -11.50 14.37 -15.47
C GLU A 281 -10.55 15.05 -16.46
N ASP A 282 -11.07 15.53 -17.60
CA ASP A 282 -10.28 16.25 -18.62
C ASP A 282 -9.65 17.54 -18.05
N THR A 283 -10.42 18.35 -17.32
CA THR A 283 -9.90 19.55 -16.66
C THR A 283 -8.75 19.20 -15.71
N TYR A 284 -8.87 18.12 -14.94
CA TYR A 284 -7.79 17.70 -14.04
C TYR A 284 -6.58 17.14 -14.77
N LEU A 285 -6.77 16.46 -15.91
CA LEU A 285 -5.64 16.01 -16.73
C LEU A 285 -4.80 17.19 -17.21
N ASP A 286 -5.45 18.27 -17.65
CA ASP A 286 -4.78 19.50 -18.05
C ASP A 286 -4.06 20.15 -16.86
N LEU A 287 -4.73 20.26 -15.70
CA LEU A 287 -4.12 20.83 -14.48
C LEU A 287 -2.94 20.00 -13.95
N MET A 288 -2.96 18.68 -14.18
CA MET A 288 -1.88 17.79 -13.78
C MET A 288 -0.72 17.73 -14.77
N ALA A 289 -0.91 18.17 -16.02
CA ALA A 289 0.12 18.10 -17.06
C ALA A 289 1.40 18.87 -16.70
N ASP A 290 1.24 19.99 -15.98
CA ASP A 290 2.35 20.84 -15.56
C ASP A 290 3.00 20.40 -14.23
N ILE A 291 2.40 19.43 -13.53
CA ILE A 291 2.94 18.95 -12.25
C ILE A 291 4.17 18.07 -12.52
N LYS A 292 5.35 18.59 -12.19
CA LYS A 292 6.56 17.77 -12.05
C LYS A 292 6.52 17.02 -10.72
N TRP A 293 6.09 15.77 -10.77
CA TRP A 293 5.89 14.96 -9.57
C TRP A 293 6.45 13.54 -9.70
N THR A 294 7.01 13.06 -8.58
CA THR A 294 7.34 11.64 -8.37
C THR A 294 6.89 11.20 -6.97
N PRO A 295 6.42 9.96 -6.80
CA PRO A 295 6.12 9.41 -5.47
C PRO A 295 7.38 9.38 -4.61
N ALA A 296 7.25 9.68 -3.33
CA ALA A 296 8.39 9.61 -2.43
C ALA A 296 8.58 8.17 -1.94
N VAL A 297 9.77 7.61 -2.15
CA VAL A 297 10.20 6.34 -1.56
C VAL A 297 11.17 6.65 -0.42
N ARG A 298 10.87 6.19 0.79
CA ARG A 298 11.69 6.41 1.98
C ARG A 298 12.02 5.10 2.67
N TYR A 299 13.31 4.84 2.84
CA TYR A 299 13.78 3.78 3.73
C TYR A 299 13.66 4.26 5.17
N LEU A 300 12.89 3.52 5.96
CA LEU A 300 12.67 3.84 7.37
C LEU A 300 13.76 3.21 8.26
N GLN A 301 14.36 2.10 7.80
CA GLN A 301 15.51 1.46 8.42
C GLN A 301 16.78 1.76 7.62
N PRO A 302 17.76 2.50 8.17
CA PRO A 302 19.01 2.80 7.46
C PRO A 302 19.78 1.56 7.03
N ALA A 303 19.65 0.47 7.81
CA ALA A 303 20.29 -0.80 7.49
C ALA A 303 19.75 -1.43 6.20
N ASP A 304 18.49 -1.17 5.82
CA ASP A 304 17.87 -1.76 4.63
C ASP A 304 18.16 -0.96 3.34
N ALA A 305 18.67 0.27 3.47
CA ALA A 305 18.92 1.16 2.34
C ALA A 305 20.16 0.72 1.55
N GLY A 306 20.03 0.68 0.21
CA GLY A 306 21.14 0.43 -0.70
C GLY A 306 21.72 -0.98 -0.65
N ILE A 307 21.08 -1.95 0.01
CA ILE A 307 21.52 -3.34 0.00
C ILE A 307 21.15 -3.99 -1.34
N ASN A 308 22.16 -4.57 -2.01
CA ASN A 308 21.94 -5.40 -3.19
C ASN A 308 21.61 -6.84 -2.75
N LYS A 309 20.46 -7.33 -3.19
CA LYS A 309 19.95 -8.64 -2.81
C LYS A 309 20.13 -9.65 -3.93
N PHE A 310 20.57 -10.86 -3.59
CA PHE A 310 20.65 -12.00 -4.49
C PHE A 310 19.95 -13.22 -3.89
N ALA A 311 19.66 -14.22 -4.71
CA ALA A 311 19.21 -15.53 -4.29
C ALA A 311 20.14 -16.59 -4.85
N PHE A 312 20.25 -17.72 -4.16
CA PHE A 312 20.98 -18.88 -4.63
C PHE A 312 20.12 -20.11 -4.43
N VAL A 313 19.84 -20.80 -5.53
CA VAL A 313 18.99 -21.99 -5.55
C VAL A 313 19.88 -23.22 -5.41
N ILE A 314 19.58 -24.07 -4.44
CA ILE A 314 20.29 -25.32 -4.20
C ILE A 314 19.33 -26.51 -4.20
N HIS A 315 19.88 -27.70 -4.20
CA HIS A 315 19.11 -28.92 -3.99
C HIS A 315 19.77 -29.79 -2.92
N PRO A 316 19.00 -30.63 -2.20
CA PRO A 316 19.60 -31.63 -1.33
C PRO A 316 20.44 -32.61 -2.18
N LEU A 317 21.72 -32.75 -1.85
CA LEU A 317 22.63 -33.65 -2.56
C LEU A 317 22.26 -35.14 -2.37
N ASN A 318 21.67 -35.45 -1.23
CA ASN A 318 21.16 -36.77 -0.90
C ASN A 318 20.03 -36.66 0.14
N ILE A 319 19.37 -37.78 0.42
CA ILE A 319 18.20 -37.82 1.30
C ILE A 319 18.51 -37.44 2.75
N SER A 320 19.74 -37.61 3.21
CA SER A 320 20.13 -37.26 4.58
C SER A 320 19.92 -35.78 4.89
N PHE A 321 20.01 -34.90 3.87
CA PHE A 321 19.70 -33.47 4.02
C PHE A 321 18.22 -33.22 4.32
N ILE A 322 17.32 -34.03 3.76
CA ILE A 322 15.88 -33.97 4.03
C ILE A 322 15.63 -34.42 5.48
N HIS A 323 16.21 -35.55 5.89
CA HIS A 323 16.08 -36.04 7.27
C HIS A 323 16.67 -35.12 8.34
N LYS A 324 17.67 -34.29 7.99
CA LYS A 324 18.29 -33.34 8.93
C LYS A 324 17.57 -32.01 9.01
N HIS A 325 16.72 -31.68 8.02
CA HIS A 325 15.99 -30.42 8.01
C HIS A 325 14.98 -30.37 9.17
N GLN A 326 14.93 -29.24 9.89
CA GLN A 326 14.16 -29.10 11.15
C GLN A 326 12.70 -29.55 11.04
N LEU A 327 12.01 -29.19 9.95
CA LEU A 327 10.62 -29.56 9.69
C LEU A 327 10.41 -31.03 9.28
N PHE A 328 11.46 -31.71 8.82
CA PHE A 328 11.37 -33.04 8.22
C PHE A 328 12.14 -34.10 9.02
N ARG A 329 12.59 -33.79 10.25
CA ARG A 329 13.36 -34.73 11.09
C ARG A 329 12.66 -36.06 11.34
N TRP A 330 11.33 -36.06 11.37
CA TRP A 330 10.50 -37.25 11.55
C TRP A 330 10.59 -38.23 10.38
N THR A 331 10.98 -37.77 9.19
CA THR A 331 11.11 -38.63 7.99
C THR A 331 12.22 -39.68 8.11
N ARG A 332 13.13 -39.54 9.10
CA ARG A 332 14.19 -40.54 9.39
C ARG A 332 13.66 -41.93 9.78
N TYR A 333 12.38 -42.03 10.09
CA TYR A 333 11.69 -43.27 10.45
C TYR A 333 10.93 -43.89 9.27
N LEU A 334 10.95 -43.24 8.10
CA LEU A 334 10.27 -43.71 6.89
C LEU A 334 11.28 -44.27 5.88
N PRO A 335 10.84 -45.14 4.96
CA PRO A 335 11.70 -45.63 3.87
C PRO A 335 12.21 -44.49 2.97
N ASP A 336 13.51 -44.50 2.69
CA ASP A 336 14.18 -43.44 1.92
C ASP A 336 13.56 -43.20 0.55
N ASP A 337 13.30 -44.26 -0.22
CA ASP A 337 12.69 -44.13 -1.56
C ASP A 337 11.30 -43.46 -1.49
N LEU A 338 10.53 -43.69 -0.42
CA LEU A 338 9.23 -43.05 -0.22
C LEU A 338 9.39 -41.57 0.13
N VAL A 339 10.32 -41.24 1.02
CA VAL A 339 10.62 -39.86 1.43
C VAL A 339 11.14 -39.05 0.24
N GLU A 340 12.04 -39.62 -0.56
CA GLU A 340 12.60 -38.95 -1.73
C GLU A 340 11.54 -38.66 -2.79
N ARG A 341 10.68 -39.66 -3.09
CA ARG A 341 9.57 -39.50 -4.04
C ARG A 341 8.53 -38.50 -3.58
N THR A 342 8.19 -38.50 -2.29
CA THR A 342 7.19 -37.57 -1.73
C THR A 342 7.74 -36.15 -1.62
N ALA A 343 9.00 -35.98 -1.21
CA ALA A 343 9.68 -34.69 -1.17
C ALA A 343 9.74 -34.03 -2.56
N ALA A 344 9.93 -34.84 -3.61
CA ALA A 344 9.88 -34.38 -4.99
C ALA A 344 8.51 -33.85 -5.45
N TYR A 345 7.46 -33.84 -4.62
CA TYR A 345 6.21 -33.10 -4.88
C TYR A 345 6.09 -31.80 -4.09
N MET A 346 6.95 -31.56 -3.09
CA MET A 346 6.95 -30.32 -2.31
C MET A 346 7.37 -29.13 -3.16
N PRO A 347 6.82 -27.92 -2.97
CA PRO A 347 7.30 -26.73 -3.65
C PRO A 347 8.73 -26.36 -3.18
N PRO A 348 9.44 -25.48 -3.92
CA PRO A 348 10.69 -24.90 -3.42
C PRO A 348 10.51 -24.19 -2.08
N ILE A 349 11.55 -24.22 -1.25
CA ILE A 349 11.49 -23.79 0.16
C ILE A 349 12.59 -22.76 0.41
N TYR A 350 12.23 -21.64 1.02
CA TYR A 350 13.20 -20.70 1.59
C TYR A 350 13.91 -21.35 2.78
N LEU A 351 15.25 -21.37 2.77
CA LEU A 351 16.05 -22.00 3.82
C LEU A 351 16.60 -20.98 4.82
N SER A 352 17.30 -19.95 4.34
CA SER A 352 17.99 -19.00 5.20
C SER A 352 18.39 -17.71 4.47
N ARG A 353 18.72 -16.69 5.25
CA ARG A 353 19.25 -15.40 4.80
C ARG A 353 20.75 -15.35 5.08
N ILE A 354 21.50 -14.91 4.09
CA ILE A 354 22.94 -14.62 4.16
C ILE A 354 23.09 -13.12 4.41
N THR A 355 23.79 -12.75 5.47
CA THR A 355 24.04 -11.35 5.87
C THR A 355 25.53 -11.10 6.06
N GLY A 356 25.92 -9.83 6.25
CA GLY A 356 27.30 -9.44 6.54
C GLY A 356 28.23 -9.35 5.33
N GLY A 357 27.74 -9.62 4.12
CA GLY A 357 28.53 -9.46 2.90
C GLY A 357 28.76 -7.98 2.58
N GLN A 358 30.02 -7.59 2.37
CA GLN A 358 30.39 -6.25 1.96
C GLN A 358 31.59 -6.30 1.01
N SER A 359 31.53 -5.55 -0.08
CA SER A 359 32.66 -5.36 -0.99
C SER A 359 33.78 -4.59 -0.29
N PRO A 360 35.02 -5.14 -0.20
CA PRO A 360 36.14 -4.43 0.40
C PRO A 360 36.56 -3.20 -0.41
N THR A 361 36.31 -3.21 -1.72
CA THR A 361 36.73 -2.12 -2.63
C THR A 361 35.70 -0.98 -2.68
N THR A 362 34.41 -1.31 -2.71
CA THR A 362 33.34 -0.31 -2.91
C THR A 362 32.50 -0.04 -1.66
N GLY A 363 32.66 -0.84 -0.60
CA GLY A 363 31.81 -0.77 0.58
C GLY A 363 30.36 -1.22 0.35
N GLN A 364 30.00 -1.65 -0.87
CA GLN A 364 28.65 -2.10 -1.22
C GLN A 364 28.26 -3.32 -0.39
N LYS A 365 27.15 -3.21 0.35
CA LYS A 365 26.58 -4.31 1.13
C LYS A 365 25.73 -5.23 0.27
N ILE A 366 25.76 -6.51 0.58
CA ILE A 366 24.94 -7.53 -0.07
C ILE A 366 24.22 -8.40 0.95
N GLU A 367 23.07 -8.91 0.53
CA GLU A 367 22.34 -9.95 1.26
C GLU A 367 21.88 -11.04 0.30
N GLY A 368 21.93 -12.27 0.77
CA GLY A 368 21.57 -13.45 -0.02
C GLY A 368 20.38 -14.20 0.57
N TYR A 369 19.66 -14.92 -0.27
CA TYR A 369 18.64 -15.86 0.15
C TYR A 369 18.92 -17.26 -0.41
N LEU A 370 18.98 -18.27 0.46
CA LEU A 370 19.10 -19.66 0.04
C LEU A 370 17.72 -20.28 -0.16
N ILE A 371 17.49 -20.86 -1.34
CA ILE A 371 16.23 -21.49 -1.72
C ILE A 371 16.51 -22.93 -2.13
N SER A 372 15.81 -23.90 -1.55
CA SER A 372 15.91 -25.31 -1.95
C SER A 372 14.88 -25.65 -3.01
N LEU A 373 15.29 -26.36 -4.06
CA LEU A 373 14.36 -26.98 -5.02
C LEU A 373 13.54 -28.11 -4.39
N ALA A 374 13.90 -28.60 -3.21
CA ALA A 374 13.24 -29.73 -2.53
C ALA A 374 13.19 -31.04 -3.34
N ALA A 375 14.07 -31.21 -4.33
CA ALA A 375 14.21 -32.42 -5.13
C ALA A 375 15.68 -32.85 -5.20
N THR A 376 15.98 -34.13 -5.07
CA THR A 376 17.35 -34.67 -5.17
C THR A 376 17.79 -34.84 -6.62
N PRO A 377 19.09 -34.97 -6.92
CA PRO A 377 19.58 -35.27 -8.27
C PRO A 377 18.90 -36.48 -8.90
N ARG A 378 18.75 -37.58 -8.13
CA ARG A 378 18.07 -38.79 -8.60
C ARG A 378 16.63 -38.52 -9.03
N GLN A 379 15.85 -37.77 -8.25
CA GLN A 379 14.48 -37.41 -8.61
C GLN A 379 14.40 -36.44 -9.78
N MET A 380 15.35 -35.50 -9.90
CA MET A 380 15.42 -34.59 -11.04
C MET A 380 15.76 -35.33 -12.34
N MET A 381 16.69 -36.30 -12.30
CA MET A 381 17.06 -37.11 -13.48
C MET A 381 15.99 -38.14 -13.86
N GLN A 382 15.25 -38.69 -12.90
CA GLN A 382 14.15 -39.62 -13.16
C GLN A 382 12.91 -38.94 -13.75
N ARG A 383 12.81 -37.61 -13.64
CA ARG A 383 11.67 -36.82 -14.12
C ARG A 383 12.11 -36.02 -15.34
N GLY A 384 11.19 -35.76 -16.27
CA GLY A 384 11.52 -34.95 -17.45
C GLY A 384 11.92 -33.52 -17.06
N GLU A 385 12.67 -32.84 -17.93
CA GLU A 385 13.26 -31.51 -17.67
C GLU A 385 12.25 -30.47 -17.17
N ARG A 386 11.01 -30.53 -17.67
CA ARG A 386 9.90 -29.65 -17.26
C ARG A 386 9.68 -29.63 -15.75
N PHE A 387 9.87 -30.77 -15.09
CA PHE A 387 9.76 -30.87 -13.63
C PHE A 387 10.73 -29.93 -12.91
N THR A 388 11.97 -29.88 -13.37
CA THR A 388 13.02 -29.02 -12.77
C THR A 388 12.78 -27.56 -13.14
N TYR A 389 12.44 -27.27 -14.40
CA TYR A 389 12.14 -25.89 -14.84
C TYR A 389 10.96 -25.28 -14.08
N ASP A 390 9.87 -26.02 -13.85
CA ASP A 390 8.73 -25.52 -13.08
C ASP A 390 9.12 -25.14 -11.64
N ARG A 391 10.08 -25.86 -11.05
CA ARG A 391 10.62 -25.56 -9.71
C ARG A 391 11.58 -24.39 -9.71
N LEU A 392 12.42 -24.27 -10.72
CA LEU A 392 13.28 -23.10 -10.92
C LEU A 392 12.44 -21.84 -11.07
N ASN A 393 11.37 -21.88 -11.87
CA ASN A 393 10.42 -20.78 -12.03
C ASN A 393 9.75 -20.39 -10.72
N LYS A 394 9.33 -21.37 -9.91
CA LYS A 394 8.80 -21.11 -8.56
C LYS A 394 9.85 -20.49 -7.62
N SER A 395 11.09 -20.95 -7.70
CA SER A 395 12.21 -20.40 -6.92
C SER A 395 12.54 -18.96 -7.33
N ALA A 396 12.49 -18.65 -8.63
CA ALA A 396 12.65 -17.29 -9.14
C ALA A 396 11.58 -16.36 -8.58
N LYS A 397 10.31 -16.79 -8.55
CA LYS A 397 9.23 -15.99 -7.94
C LYS A 397 9.45 -15.74 -6.45
N ILE A 398 9.95 -16.73 -5.70
CA ILE A 398 10.33 -16.56 -4.29
C ILE A 398 11.47 -15.54 -4.17
N ALA A 399 12.50 -15.65 -5.01
CA ALA A 399 13.63 -14.74 -5.03
C ALA A 399 13.20 -13.29 -5.34
N GLU A 400 12.39 -13.08 -6.39
CA GLU A 400 11.80 -11.79 -6.75
C GLU A 400 11.00 -11.20 -5.59
N ARG A 401 10.14 -12.01 -4.96
CA ARG A 401 9.36 -11.60 -3.79
C ARG A 401 10.25 -11.17 -2.62
N LEU A 402 11.41 -11.79 -2.43
CA LEU A 402 12.37 -11.38 -1.39
C LEU A 402 13.19 -10.14 -1.79
N GLY A 403 13.01 -9.63 -3.01
CA GLY A 403 13.69 -8.47 -3.57
C GLY A 403 15.05 -8.78 -4.16
N ALA A 404 15.37 -10.06 -4.41
CA ALA A 404 16.60 -10.45 -5.09
C ALA A 404 16.57 -10.02 -6.56
N ARG A 405 17.63 -9.34 -6.99
CA ARG A 405 17.81 -8.89 -8.39
C ARG A 405 18.57 -9.90 -9.25
N MET A 406 19.26 -10.83 -8.61
CA MET A 406 20.03 -11.89 -9.25
C MET A 406 19.72 -13.22 -8.57
N MET A 407 19.61 -14.28 -9.36
CA MET A 407 19.42 -15.63 -8.86
C MET A 407 20.51 -16.53 -9.46
N GLY A 408 21.39 -17.07 -8.61
CA GLY A 408 22.36 -18.09 -8.99
C GLY A 408 21.74 -19.48 -8.89
N LEU A 409 22.09 -20.35 -9.83
CA LEU A 409 21.69 -21.77 -9.82
C LEU A 409 22.88 -22.59 -9.33
N GLY A 410 22.74 -23.21 -8.17
CA GLY A 410 23.70 -24.16 -7.64
C GLY A 410 23.68 -25.43 -8.48
N ALA A 411 24.88 -25.84 -8.91
CA ALA A 411 25.12 -27.08 -9.66
C ALA A 411 24.98 -28.33 -8.78
#